data_AF-A0A812I8U9-F1
#
_entry.id   AF-A0A812I8U9-F1
#
_cell.length_a   1.000
_cell.length_b   1.000
_cell.length_c   1.000
_cell.angle_alpha   90.00
_cell.angle_beta   90.00
_cell.angle_gamma   90.00
#
_symmetry.space_group_name_H-M   'P 1'
#
loop_
_entity.id
_entity.type
_entity.pdbx_description
1 polymer ?
#
loop_
_entity_poly.entity_id
_entity_poly.type
_entity_poly.pdbx_seq_one_letter_code
_entity_poly.pdbx_strand_id
1 'polypeptide(L)'
;MSQPDALEQELYETVADKQAFQVKLRQLRSEVRLVEASLEALQQKESWLTHELAKRTKVRTELPSVEDFVQGRALESAIPKFFDLDQEPIGLRNNEGNEDEVVESQSQQDKAESDDWEEMLESLGVARCGYCGLRLPLDIAAIEQHSKACPGTGPNSPISRGTPSPMQSPPKEGLTARCSSCGDSLSMDLVEQHVCRGSG
;
A
#
# COMPACT_ATOMS: atom_id res chain seq x y z
N MET A 1 46.98 29.89 -35.88
CA MET A 1 47.55 28.59 -35.49
C MET A 1 46.37 27.68 -35.24
N SER A 2 46.23 26.67 -36.08
CA SER A 2 44.98 25.94 -36.28
C SER A 2 44.63 25.09 -35.06
N GLN A 3 43.33 24.87 -34.84
CA GLN A 3 42.74 24.04 -33.78
C GLN A 3 42.38 22.59 -34.20
N PRO A 4 43.05 21.92 -35.17
CA PRO A 4 42.60 20.61 -35.66
C PRO A 4 42.63 19.55 -34.54
N ASP A 5 43.62 19.63 -33.66
CA ASP A 5 43.82 18.67 -32.57
C ASP A 5 42.65 18.65 -31.57
N ALA A 6 41.98 19.79 -31.35
CA ALA A 6 40.85 19.88 -30.44
C ALA A 6 39.61 19.14 -30.97
N LEU A 7 39.35 19.25 -32.29
CA LEU A 7 38.24 18.54 -32.92
C LEU A 7 38.47 17.04 -33.00
N GLU A 8 39.72 16.60 -33.23
CA GLU A 8 40.07 15.18 -33.21
C GLU A 8 39.88 14.57 -31.82
N GLN A 9 40.26 15.31 -30.77
CA GLN A 9 40.03 14.88 -29.39
C GLN A 9 38.53 14.77 -29.06
N GLU A 10 37.74 15.80 -29.38
CA GLU A 10 36.29 15.80 -29.13
C GLU A 10 35.58 14.66 -29.89
N LEU A 11 36.02 14.37 -31.11
CA LEU A 11 35.52 13.23 -31.88
C LEU A 11 35.84 11.90 -31.19
N TYR A 12 37.07 11.73 -30.68
CA TYR A 12 37.47 10.52 -29.97
C TYR A 12 36.64 10.32 -28.69
N GLU A 13 36.46 11.37 -27.90
CA GLU A 13 35.63 11.36 -26.69
C GLU A 13 34.18 11.00 -27.01
N THR A 14 33.60 11.63 -28.04
CA THR A 14 32.23 11.35 -28.48
C THR A 14 32.05 9.90 -28.95
N VAL A 15 33.05 9.35 -29.66
CA VAL A 15 33.03 7.94 -30.10
C VAL A 15 33.13 7.00 -28.90
N ALA A 16 33.98 7.30 -27.92
CA ALA A 16 34.12 6.51 -26.71
C ALA A 16 32.80 6.51 -25.91
N ASP A 17 32.19 7.67 -25.71
CA ASP A 17 30.90 7.81 -25.03
C ASP A 17 29.79 7.04 -25.74
N LYS A 18 29.71 7.16 -27.07
CA LYS A 18 28.76 6.39 -27.88
C LYS A 18 28.93 4.88 -27.65
N GLN A 19 30.16 4.38 -27.63
CA GLN A 19 30.43 2.96 -27.37
C GLN A 19 30.02 2.56 -25.95
N ALA A 20 30.31 3.39 -24.94
CA ALA A 20 29.89 3.16 -23.57
C ALA A 20 28.35 3.07 -23.45
N PHE A 21 27.62 3.99 -24.08
CA PHE A 21 26.16 3.94 -24.12
C PHE A 21 25.62 2.71 -24.86
N GLN A 22 26.27 2.27 -25.94
CA GLN A 22 25.87 1.05 -26.63
C GLN A 22 26.05 -0.21 -25.77
N VAL A 23 27.10 -0.27 -24.95
CA VAL A 23 27.29 -1.35 -23.97
C VAL A 23 26.19 -1.30 -22.91
N LYS A 24 25.94 -0.13 -22.31
CA LYS A 24 24.88 0.05 -21.30
C LYS A 24 23.50 -0.30 -21.85
N LEU A 25 23.20 0.06 -23.10
CA LEU A 25 21.95 -0.29 -23.76
C LEU A 25 21.80 -1.81 -23.94
N ARG A 26 22.88 -2.53 -24.27
CA ARG A 26 22.85 -4.01 -24.34
C ARG A 26 22.59 -4.63 -22.98
N GLN A 27 23.22 -4.10 -21.92
CA GLN A 27 23.01 -4.56 -20.56
C GLN A 27 21.55 -4.35 -20.11
N LEU A 28 21.00 -3.16 -20.27
CA LEU A 28 19.61 -2.88 -19.90
C LEU A 28 18.63 -3.78 -20.66
N ARG A 29 18.88 -4.03 -21.96
CA ARG A 29 18.09 -4.99 -22.75
C ARG A 29 18.19 -6.42 -22.22
N SER A 30 19.33 -6.86 -21.69
CA SER A 30 19.42 -8.17 -21.03
C SER A 30 18.69 -8.21 -19.69
N GLU A 31 18.75 -7.14 -18.90
CA GLU A 31 18.03 -7.05 -17.62
C GLU A 31 16.51 -7.07 -17.83
N VAL A 32 15.99 -6.30 -18.80
CA VAL A 32 14.57 -6.32 -19.18
C VAL A 32 14.11 -7.73 -19.54
N ARG A 33 14.87 -8.44 -20.41
CA ARG A 33 14.54 -9.83 -20.78
C ARG A 33 14.52 -10.78 -19.60
N LEU A 34 15.40 -10.60 -18.61
CA LEU A 34 15.43 -11.43 -17.41
C LEU A 34 14.17 -11.21 -16.55
N VAL A 35 13.78 -9.94 -16.37
CA VAL A 35 12.57 -9.58 -15.63
C VAL A 35 11.31 -10.08 -16.34
N GLU A 36 11.23 -9.93 -17.66
CA GLU A 36 10.12 -10.46 -18.48
C GLU A 36 9.98 -11.99 -18.33
N ALA A 37 11.10 -12.73 -18.42
CA ALA A 37 11.10 -14.18 -18.22
C ALA A 37 10.68 -14.58 -16.80
N SER A 38 11.10 -13.82 -15.78
CA SER A 38 10.67 -14.05 -14.40
C SER A 38 9.17 -13.80 -14.20
N LEU A 39 8.62 -12.77 -14.85
CA LEU A 39 7.18 -12.48 -14.81
C LEU A 39 6.38 -13.60 -15.45
N GLU A 40 6.80 -14.09 -16.62
CA GLU A 40 6.15 -15.22 -17.31
C GLU A 40 6.16 -16.48 -16.43
N ALA A 41 7.29 -16.78 -15.77
CA ALA A 41 7.38 -17.91 -14.86
C ALA A 41 6.43 -17.79 -13.65
N LEU A 42 6.25 -16.58 -13.11
CA LEU A 42 5.29 -16.32 -12.03
C LEU A 42 3.85 -16.50 -12.50
N GLN A 43 3.50 -16.01 -13.69
CA GLN A 43 2.17 -16.21 -14.29
C GLN A 43 1.87 -17.69 -14.54
N GLN A 44 2.85 -18.45 -15.02
CA GLN A 44 2.71 -19.90 -15.17
C GLN A 44 2.44 -20.58 -13.81
N LYS A 45 3.18 -20.20 -12.76
CA LYS A 45 2.98 -20.71 -11.40
C LYS A 45 1.59 -20.36 -10.85
N GLU A 46 1.14 -19.12 -11.05
CA GLU A 46 -0.20 -18.65 -10.67
C GLU A 46 -1.30 -19.48 -11.36
N SER A 47 -1.16 -19.70 -12.67
CA SER A 47 -2.13 -20.51 -13.43
C SER A 47 -2.19 -21.95 -12.91
N TRP A 48 -1.03 -22.54 -12.57
CA TRP A 48 -0.94 -23.88 -12.00
C TRP A 48 -1.61 -23.95 -10.62
N LEU A 49 -1.31 -23.00 -9.74
CA LEU A 49 -1.93 -22.92 -8.41
C LEU A 49 -3.45 -22.75 -8.50
N THR A 50 -3.92 -21.88 -9.38
CA THR A 50 -5.36 -21.65 -9.61
C THR A 50 -6.05 -22.94 -10.06
N HIS A 51 -5.44 -23.68 -10.99
CA HIS A 51 -5.95 -24.96 -11.45
C HIS A 51 -5.95 -26.02 -10.33
N GLU A 52 -4.91 -26.05 -9.50
CA GLU A 52 -4.80 -27.00 -8.39
C GLU A 52 -5.83 -26.70 -7.28
N LEU A 53 -6.08 -25.42 -6.99
CA LEU A 53 -7.17 -25.00 -6.10
C LEU A 53 -8.53 -25.41 -6.67
N ALA A 54 -8.77 -25.20 -7.96
CA ALA A 54 -10.01 -25.60 -8.62
C ALA A 54 -10.25 -27.12 -8.57
N LYS A 55 -9.20 -27.94 -8.61
CA LYS A 55 -9.32 -29.39 -8.37
C LYS A 55 -9.72 -29.70 -6.94
N ARG A 56 -9.10 -29.03 -5.96
CA ARG A 56 -9.37 -29.25 -4.53
C ARG A 56 -10.77 -28.80 -4.13
N THR A 57 -11.29 -27.71 -4.71
CA THR A 57 -12.65 -27.24 -4.42
C THR A 57 -13.72 -28.18 -4.94
N LYS A 58 -13.51 -28.83 -6.11
CA LYS A 58 -14.43 -29.86 -6.64
C LYS A 58 -14.63 -31.03 -5.69
N VAL A 59 -13.57 -31.44 -4.97
CA VAL A 59 -13.66 -32.51 -3.96
C VAL A 59 -14.48 -32.08 -2.74
N ARG A 60 -14.54 -30.77 -2.44
CA ARG A 60 -15.24 -30.24 -1.26
C ARG A 60 -16.70 -29.90 -1.52
N THR A 61 -17.11 -29.67 -2.77
CA THR A 61 -18.51 -29.38 -3.13
C THR A 61 -19.44 -30.59 -3.12
N GLU A 62 -18.96 -31.79 -2.79
CA GLU A 62 -19.84 -32.91 -2.40
C GLU A 62 -20.21 -32.87 -0.91
N LEU A 63 -19.97 -31.76 -0.22
CA LEU A 63 -20.62 -31.52 1.07
C LEU A 63 -22.14 -31.36 0.82
N PRO A 64 -22.98 -32.12 1.54
CA PRO A 64 -24.44 -32.04 1.42
C PRO A 64 -24.92 -30.59 1.48
N SER A 65 -25.92 -30.24 0.67
CA SER A 65 -26.48 -28.89 0.69
C SER A 65 -26.99 -28.59 2.10
N VAL A 66 -26.91 -27.33 2.53
CA VAL A 66 -27.47 -26.91 3.82
C VAL A 66 -28.97 -27.24 3.88
N GLU A 67 -29.66 -27.22 2.74
CA GLU A 67 -31.06 -27.65 2.61
C GLU A 67 -31.26 -29.14 2.94
N ASP A 68 -30.30 -30.02 2.61
CA ASP A 68 -30.35 -31.44 2.98
C ASP A 68 -30.16 -31.63 4.49
N PHE A 69 -29.38 -30.74 5.12
CA PHE A 69 -29.18 -30.70 6.56
C PHE A 69 -30.43 -30.21 7.30
N VAL A 70 -31.08 -29.16 6.80
CA VAL A 70 -32.30 -28.58 7.39
C VAL A 70 -33.50 -29.51 7.24
N GLN A 71 -33.57 -30.33 6.19
CA GLN A 71 -34.65 -31.30 6.00
C GLN A 71 -34.57 -32.54 6.89
N GLY A 72 -33.55 -32.66 7.77
CA GLY A 72 -33.47 -33.72 8.77
C GLY A 72 -33.38 -35.14 8.21
N ARG A 73 -32.99 -35.31 6.95
CA ARG A 73 -32.86 -36.63 6.29
C ARG A 73 -31.47 -37.25 6.38
N ALA A 74 -30.50 -36.57 6.95
CA ALA A 74 -29.13 -37.08 7.03
C ALA A 74 -28.64 -36.98 8.46
N LEU A 75 -28.81 -38.04 9.24
CA LEU A 75 -27.98 -38.33 10.42
C LEU A 75 -28.33 -39.73 10.96
N GLU A 76 -27.76 -40.76 10.35
CA GLU A 76 -27.53 -42.03 11.07
C GLU A 76 -26.29 -42.80 10.59
N SER A 77 -25.71 -42.51 9.41
CA SER A 77 -24.59 -43.32 8.88
C SER A 77 -23.25 -42.61 8.66
N ALA A 78 -23.13 -41.30 8.93
CA ALA A 78 -21.90 -40.56 8.64
C ALA A 78 -21.51 -39.64 9.80
N ILE A 79 -21.39 -40.18 11.01
CA ILE A 79 -20.50 -39.57 12.01
C ILE A 79 -19.10 -39.71 11.41
N PRO A 80 -18.42 -38.62 11.02
CA PRO A 80 -17.02 -38.71 10.65
C PRO A 80 -16.35 -39.34 11.85
N LYS A 81 -15.67 -40.48 11.65
CA LYS A 81 -14.78 -41.03 12.67
C LYS A 81 -13.74 -39.95 12.95
N PHE A 82 -14.02 -39.10 13.92
CA PHE A 82 -13.01 -38.30 14.59
C PHE A 82 -11.95 -39.30 14.99
N PHE A 83 -10.72 -39.04 14.54
CA PHE A 83 -9.58 -39.76 15.06
C PHE A 83 -9.67 -39.72 16.59
N ASP A 84 -9.80 -40.90 17.21
CA ASP A 84 -9.54 -41.05 18.64
C ASP A 84 -8.10 -40.59 18.88
N LEU A 85 -7.98 -39.36 19.35
CA LEU A 85 -6.77 -38.73 19.85
C LEU A 85 -6.44 -39.36 21.22
N ASP A 86 -6.19 -40.66 21.24
CA ASP A 86 -5.41 -41.31 22.32
C ASP A 86 -3.90 -40.99 22.15
N GLN A 87 -3.60 -39.77 21.71
CA GLN A 87 -2.24 -39.29 21.55
C GLN A 87 -1.95 -38.35 22.72
N GLU A 88 -1.03 -38.80 23.55
CA GLU A 88 -0.70 -38.26 24.86
C GLU A 88 -0.52 -36.73 24.90
N PRO A 89 -0.85 -36.08 26.04
CA PRO A 89 -0.82 -34.65 26.18
C PRO A 89 0.60 -34.09 26.00
N ILE A 90 0.83 -33.39 24.89
CA ILE A 90 1.99 -32.51 24.75
C ILE A 90 1.73 -31.32 25.67
N GLY A 91 2.38 -31.33 26.83
CA GLY A 91 2.38 -30.24 27.79
C GLY A 91 2.98 -28.96 27.19
N LEU A 92 2.14 -28.12 26.61
CA LEU A 92 2.44 -26.73 26.33
C LEU A 92 1.96 -25.87 27.50
N ARG A 93 2.81 -25.89 28.53
CA ARG A 93 3.31 -24.73 29.27
C ARG A 93 2.51 -23.43 29.08
N ASN A 94 1.81 -23.07 30.16
CA ASN A 94 1.11 -21.81 30.40
C ASN A 94 1.92 -20.60 29.92
N ASN A 95 1.30 -19.77 29.08
CA ASN A 95 1.68 -18.38 28.91
C ASN A 95 0.39 -17.54 29.07
N GLU A 96 -0.02 -17.40 30.33
CA GLU A 96 -1.06 -16.48 30.77
C GLU A 96 -0.48 -15.07 30.73
N GLY A 97 -1.11 -14.16 29.99
CA GLY A 97 -0.51 -12.84 29.78
C GLY A 97 -1.36 -11.85 29.01
N ASN A 98 -2.54 -11.54 29.57
CA ASN A 98 -3.15 -10.22 29.55
C ASN A 98 -3.98 -9.82 28.31
N GLU A 99 -5.26 -10.15 28.42
CA GLU A 99 -6.41 -9.61 27.73
C GLU A 99 -6.93 -8.36 28.48
N ASP A 100 -6.87 -7.19 27.85
CA ASP A 100 -7.75 -6.06 28.19
C ASP A 100 -8.48 -5.66 26.90
N GLU A 101 -9.73 -6.07 26.88
CA GLU A 101 -10.73 -5.94 25.84
C GLU A 101 -11.37 -4.55 25.93
N VAL A 102 -11.12 -3.68 24.95
CA VAL A 102 -11.94 -2.47 24.73
C VAL A 102 -12.54 -2.55 23.34
N VAL A 103 -13.79 -3.01 23.31
CA VAL A 103 -14.70 -2.98 22.16
C VAL A 103 -15.26 -1.57 22.03
N GLU A 104 -14.89 -0.84 20.97
CA GLU A 104 -15.70 0.31 20.54
C GLU A 104 -15.64 0.57 19.02
N SER A 105 -16.77 0.25 18.37
CA SER A 105 -17.44 0.98 17.29
C SER A 105 -16.77 1.12 15.91
N GLN A 106 -17.20 0.21 15.04
CA GLN A 106 -17.04 0.18 13.59
C GLN A 106 -17.83 1.33 12.90
N SER A 107 -17.15 2.42 12.51
CA SER A 107 -17.62 3.29 11.40
C SER A 107 -16.52 4.23 10.84
N GLN A 108 -15.30 3.72 10.66
CA GLN A 108 -14.18 4.46 10.05
C GLN A 108 -13.31 3.52 9.18
N GLN A 109 -13.86 2.94 8.11
CA GLN A 109 -13.14 1.93 7.32
C GLN A 109 -12.34 2.44 6.11
N ASP A 110 -12.39 3.73 5.78
CA ASP A 110 -11.66 4.26 4.60
C ASP A 110 -10.39 5.07 4.94
N LYS A 111 -9.94 5.08 6.20
CA LYS A 111 -8.78 5.88 6.63
C LYS A 111 -7.62 5.07 7.24
N ALA A 112 -7.75 3.76 7.34
CA ALA A 112 -6.71 2.89 7.92
C ALA A 112 -5.74 2.33 6.86
N GLU A 113 -6.10 2.28 5.57
CA GLU A 113 -5.25 1.67 4.55
C GLU A 113 -4.06 2.55 4.12
N SER A 114 -4.05 3.86 4.39
CA SER A 114 -2.92 4.72 4.00
C SER A 114 -1.69 4.58 4.89
N ASP A 115 -1.89 4.23 6.16
CA ASP A 115 -0.82 4.21 7.17
C ASP A 115 0.05 2.94 7.04
N ASP A 116 -0.55 1.82 6.60
CA ASP A 116 0.15 0.56 6.34
C ASP A 116 1.26 0.71 5.27
N TRP A 117 1.06 1.57 4.27
CA TRP A 117 2.07 1.81 3.24
C TRP A 117 3.27 2.62 3.75
N GLU A 118 3.09 3.49 4.75
CA GLU A 118 4.20 4.24 5.34
C GLU A 118 5.08 3.33 6.19
N GLU A 119 4.48 2.47 7.01
CA GLU A 119 5.20 1.48 7.82
C GLU A 119 5.94 0.45 6.95
N MET A 120 5.33 -0.01 5.85
CA MET A 120 5.99 -0.92 4.92
C MET A 120 7.21 -0.26 4.24
N LEU A 121 7.15 1.03 3.92
CA LEU A 121 8.28 1.73 3.30
C LEU A 121 9.44 1.97 4.28
N GLU A 122 9.13 2.22 5.55
CA GLU A 122 10.14 2.26 6.61
C GLU A 122 10.84 0.90 6.77
N SER A 123 10.08 -0.19 6.70
CA SER A 123 10.63 -1.56 6.75
C SER A 123 11.53 -1.91 5.55
N LEU A 124 11.28 -1.29 4.38
CA LEU A 124 12.09 -1.43 3.17
C LEU A 124 13.32 -0.51 3.17
N GLY A 125 13.57 0.22 4.27
CA GLY A 125 14.70 1.13 4.39
C GLY A 125 14.53 2.35 3.49
N VAL A 126 13.34 2.95 3.46
CA VAL A 126 13.07 4.23 2.78
C VAL A 126 12.65 5.26 3.81
N ALA A 127 13.40 6.34 3.95
CA ALA A 127 13.07 7.49 4.79
C ALA A 127 12.41 8.61 3.99
N ARG A 128 11.57 9.41 4.64
CA ARG A 128 10.95 10.62 4.05
C ARG A 128 11.59 11.88 4.62
N CYS A 129 11.98 12.80 3.75
CA CYS A 129 12.44 14.11 4.18
C CYS A 129 11.26 14.93 4.74
N GLY A 130 11.32 15.32 6.01
CA GLY A 130 10.29 16.13 6.65
C GLY A 130 10.10 17.54 6.07
N TYR A 131 11.07 18.03 5.28
CA TYR A 131 10.99 19.37 4.69
C TYR A 131 10.31 19.40 3.31
N CYS A 132 10.75 18.53 2.39
CA CYS A 132 10.25 18.53 1.02
C CYS A 132 9.37 17.31 0.70
N GLY A 133 9.23 16.37 1.63
CA GLY A 133 8.45 15.14 1.45
C GLY A 133 9.11 14.09 0.56
N LEU A 134 10.31 14.34 0.03
CA LEU A 134 11.02 13.40 -0.85
C LEU A 134 11.38 12.11 -0.10
N ARG A 135 11.13 10.97 -0.73
CA ARG A 135 11.52 9.64 -0.21
C ARG A 135 12.93 9.30 -0.68
N LEU A 136 13.78 8.91 0.25
CA LEU A 136 15.21 8.63 0.08
C LEU A 136 15.50 7.24 0.64
N PRO A 137 16.46 6.48 0.08
CA PRO A 137 16.99 5.30 0.75
C PRO A 137 17.48 5.67 2.16
N LEU A 138 17.35 4.76 3.12
CA LEU A 138 17.87 4.86 4.49
C LEU A 138 19.39 4.68 4.53
N ASP A 139 20.07 5.31 3.57
CA ASP A 139 21.51 5.36 3.41
C ASP A 139 22.01 6.74 3.85
N ILE A 140 23.06 6.74 4.66
CA ILE A 140 23.61 7.95 5.28
C ILE A 140 24.09 8.92 4.19
N ALA A 141 24.73 8.41 3.13
CA ALA A 141 25.25 9.26 2.06
C ALA A 141 24.13 9.92 1.25
N ALA A 142 23.07 9.17 0.92
CA ALA A 142 21.88 9.71 0.25
C ALA A 142 21.17 10.80 1.09
N ILE A 143 21.01 10.55 2.39
CA ILE A 143 20.39 11.51 3.32
C ILE A 143 21.23 12.78 3.44
N GLU A 144 22.55 12.67 3.60
CA GLU A 144 23.45 13.83 3.70
C GLU A 144 23.51 14.64 2.41
N GLN A 145 23.53 13.97 1.25
CA GLN A 145 23.51 14.65 -0.04
C GLN A 145 22.20 15.41 -0.23
N HIS A 146 21.08 14.79 0.15
CA HIS A 146 19.79 15.46 0.11
C HIS A 146 19.73 16.64 1.07
N SER A 147 20.20 16.52 2.31
CA SER A 147 20.13 17.61 3.29
C SER A 147 20.88 18.86 2.83
N LYS A 148 21.94 18.69 2.03
CA LYS A 148 22.73 19.78 1.42
C LYS A 148 21.99 20.46 0.26
N ALA A 149 21.17 19.72 -0.48
CA ALA A 149 20.45 20.21 -1.67
C ALA A 149 18.96 20.52 -1.42
N CYS A 150 18.43 20.15 -0.25
CA CYS A 150 17.00 20.25 0.04
C CYS A 150 16.58 21.73 0.08
N PRO A 151 15.56 22.14 -0.69
CA PRO A 151 15.12 23.54 -0.74
C PRO A 151 14.54 24.04 0.60
N GLY A 152 14.23 23.13 1.54
CA GLY A 152 13.67 23.47 2.85
C GLY A 152 14.69 23.81 3.93
N THR A 153 15.99 23.57 3.71
CA THR A 153 17.04 23.80 4.72
C THR A 153 17.56 25.25 4.78
N GLY A 154 16.89 26.19 4.10
CA GLY A 154 17.25 27.61 4.17
C GLY A 154 17.06 28.18 5.60
N PRO A 155 17.96 29.04 6.09
CA PRO A 155 17.90 29.61 7.45
C PRO A 155 16.65 30.48 7.74
N ASN A 156 15.81 30.73 6.73
CA ASN A 156 14.58 31.51 6.84
C ASN A 156 13.30 30.70 6.65
N SER A 157 13.37 29.37 6.51
CA SER A 157 12.15 28.57 6.47
C SER A 157 11.65 28.39 7.91
N PRO A 158 10.43 28.86 8.26
CA PRO A 158 9.85 28.56 9.56
C PRO A 158 9.70 27.06 9.63
N ILE A 159 10.62 26.42 10.35
CA ILE A 159 10.58 25.00 10.63
C ILE A 159 9.28 24.80 11.41
N SER A 160 8.23 24.35 10.73
CA SER A 160 7.12 23.61 11.33
C SER A 160 7.73 22.32 11.88
N ARG A 161 8.50 22.45 12.95
CA ARG A 161 8.69 21.37 13.91
C ARG A 161 7.27 21.02 14.27
N GLY A 162 6.85 19.80 13.92
CA GLY A 162 5.73 19.17 14.57
C GLY A 162 6.03 19.09 16.06
N THR A 163 5.85 20.21 16.78
CA THR A 163 5.18 20.13 18.06
C THR A 163 3.93 19.31 17.79
N PRO A 164 3.75 18.14 18.43
CA PRO A 164 2.44 17.50 18.42
C PRO A 164 1.47 18.58 18.89
N SER A 165 0.67 19.07 17.94
CA SER A 165 -0.31 20.12 18.20
C SER A 165 -1.13 19.62 19.38
N PRO A 166 -1.17 20.32 20.53
CA PRO A 166 -1.97 19.88 21.66
C PRO A 166 -3.40 19.85 21.18
N MET A 167 -3.91 18.63 20.91
CA MET A 167 -5.29 18.30 20.54
C MET A 167 -6.07 19.53 20.07
N GLN A 168 -5.73 20.06 18.90
CA GLN A 168 -6.70 20.89 18.21
C GLN A 168 -7.77 19.90 17.76
N SER A 169 -8.85 19.86 18.55
CA SER A 169 -10.10 19.26 18.17
C SER A 169 -10.31 19.47 16.68
N PRO A 170 -10.69 18.45 15.90
CA PRO A 170 -10.93 18.60 14.47
C PRO A 170 -11.78 19.86 14.28
N PRO A 171 -11.46 20.72 13.27
CA PRO A 171 -12.36 21.81 12.95
C PRO A 171 -13.73 21.18 12.85
N LYS A 172 -14.66 21.65 13.70
CA LYS A 172 -16.03 21.17 13.66
C LYS A 172 -16.53 21.51 12.26
N GLU A 173 -16.39 20.57 11.34
CA GLU A 173 -17.00 20.59 10.05
C GLU A 173 -18.49 20.60 10.37
N GLY A 174 -19.02 21.81 10.49
CA GLY A 174 -20.44 22.03 10.71
C GLY A 174 -21.15 21.28 9.62
N LEU A 175 -22.12 20.46 10.01
CA LEU A 175 -22.99 19.73 9.09
C LEU A 175 -23.50 20.71 8.03
N THR A 176 -23.04 20.55 6.79
CA THR A 176 -23.51 21.34 5.66
C THR A 176 -24.60 20.58 4.94
N ALA A 177 -25.71 21.25 4.63
CA ALA A 177 -26.81 20.73 3.84
C ALA A 177 -26.75 21.33 2.43
N ARG A 178 -27.37 20.71 1.41
CA ARG A 178 -27.45 21.27 0.05
C ARG A 178 -28.91 21.60 -0.31
N CYS A 179 -29.23 22.79 -0.84
CA CYS A 179 -30.59 23.09 -1.36
C CYS A 179 -30.86 22.11 -2.52
N SER A 180 -31.91 21.31 -2.45
CA SER A 180 -32.26 20.37 -3.52
C SER A 180 -32.64 21.08 -4.83
N SER A 181 -33.01 22.36 -4.76
CA SER A 181 -33.46 23.13 -5.92
C SER A 181 -32.34 23.90 -6.63
N CYS A 182 -31.35 24.46 -5.91
CA CYS A 182 -30.21 25.17 -6.54
C CYS A 182 -28.86 24.47 -6.40
N GLY A 183 -28.72 23.49 -5.51
CA GLY A 183 -27.48 22.75 -5.27
C GLY A 183 -26.47 23.42 -4.34
N ASP A 184 -26.75 24.63 -3.85
CA ASP A 184 -25.85 25.37 -2.97
C ASP A 184 -25.68 24.68 -1.62
N SER A 185 -24.42 24.60 -1.15
CA SER A 185 -24.08 24.10 0.18
C SER A 185 -24.28 25.21 1.21
N LEU A 186 -25.09 24.92 2.22
CA LEU A 186 -25.51 25.83 3.27
C LEU A 186 -25.12 25.25 4.63
N SER A 187 -24.68 26.12 5.55
CA SER A 187 -24.62 25.74 6.97
C SER A 187 -26.03 25.49 7.50
N MET A 188 -26.20 24.54 8.44
CA MET A 188 -27.47 24.25 9.10
C MET A 188 -28.18 25.51 9.62
N ASP A 189 -27.44 26.47 10.18
CA ASP A 189 -28.00 27.72 10.72
C ASP A 189 -28.58 28.66 9.65
N LEU A 190 -28.24 28.44 8.38
CA LEU A 190 -28.67 29.26 7.24
C LEU A 190 -29.72 28.58 6.37
N VAL A 191 -30.08 27.33 6.65
CA VAL A 191 -31.07 26.58 5.86
C VAL A 191 -32.43 27.26 5.88
N GLU A 192 -32.87 27.78 7.03
CA GLU A 192 -34.17 28.47 7.17
C GLU A 192 -34.22 29.84 6.48
N GLN A 193 -33.06 30.48 6.27
CA GLN A 193 -32.95 31.81 5.66
C GLN A 193 -32.70 31.75 4.16
N HIS A 194 -32.50 30.54 3.61
CA HIS A 194 -32.18 30.37 2.21
C HIS A 194 -33.43 30.50 1.33
N VAL A 195 -33.42 31.47 0.41
CA VAL A 195 -34.45 31.66 -0.61
C VAL A 195 -33.90 31.21 -1.97
N CYS A 196 -34.30 30.02 -2.38
CA CYS A 196 -33.83 29.38 -3.62
C CYS A 196 -34.42 30.19 -4.82
N ARG A 197 -33.58 30.94 -5.57
CA ARG A 197 -34.00 31.91 -6.61
C ARG A 197 -34.63 31.32 -7.88
N GLY A 198 -34.70 29.98 -7.98
CA GLY A 198 -35.17 29.27 -9.17
C GLY A 198 -36.65 28.87 -9.16
N SER A 199 -37.44 29.27 -8.17
CA SER A 199 -38.86 28.92 -8.05
C SER A 199 -39.77 30.04 -8.57
N GLY A 200 -39.63 30.38 -9.86
CA GLY A 200 -40.50 31.31 -10.58
C GLY A 200 -41.08 30.66 -11.81
#